data_AF-A0A1C5JMG9-F1
#
_entry.id   AF-A0A1C5JMG9-F1
#
_cell.length_a   1.000
_cell.length_b   1.000
_cell.length_c   1.000
_cell.angle_alpha   90.00
_cell.angle_beta   90.00
_cell.angle_gamma   90.00
#
_symmetry.space_group_name_H-M   'P 1'
#
loop_
_entity.id
_entity.type
_entity.pdbx_description
1 polymer ?
#
loop_
_entity_poly.entity_id
_entity_poly.type
_entity_poly.pdbx_seq_one_letter_code
_entity_poly.pdbx_strand_id
1 'polypeptide(L)'
;MAEKIVFDLTAPPSKAEREHLDVRVRRLYDAEDSYKKATANLAALAKSSTAGSPVANGLVWVRDAFVFRSQPAPGDWSDRKLPPKEFCPPAGRLVTPRGAALRLMLIALFEAQTRTKPGRRPDNPRPLQAAGDQIAWADLLATDAKPSGEGRTYMSISDKKRRHLFSALDLMSEEDLVSLPNGKDRKNKHNGFLLNHESGKRISGPNEPYAVPLKRENNYFGLPLGLFTQGWIHVLEDRDLRYLLMLSYFHHGMPDGFQVMPKTRLLHMGLGPDTYEKHIWFTRFGLNEVTMDKARHFNGTVDDYGKGGRAIPHTLRLLPDGFEQDALKVVSTAIEDQLAR
;
A
#
# COMPACT_ATOMS: atom_id res chain seq x y z
N MET A 1 -10.59 -31.99 -12.68
CA MET A 1 -10.88 -30.62 -12.20
C MET A 1 -10.60 -30.60 -10.71
N ALA A 2 -9.67 -29.76 -10.25
CA ALA A 2 -9.43 -29.61 -8.81
C ALA A 2 -10.66 -28.94 -8.19
N GLU A 3 -11.29 -29.60 -7.22
CA GLU A 3 -12.40 -29.06 -6.45
C GLU A 3 -11.91 -27.82 -5.69
N LYS A 4 -12.39 -26.64 -6.09
CA LYS A 4 -12.10 -25.37 -5.41
C LYS A 4 -12.82 -25.40 -4.07
N ILE A 5 -12.08 -25.66 -2.99
CA ILE A 5 -12.59 -25.37 -1.65
C ILE A 5 -12.50 -23.86 -1.48
N VAL A 6 -13.67 -23.21 -1.51
CA VAL A 6 -13.82 -21.77 -1.31
C VAL A 6 -13.63 -21.45 0.18
N PHE A 7 -12.88 -20.40 0.46
CA PHE A 7 -12.58 -19.93 1.80
C PHE A 7 -13.87 -19.61 2.59
N ASP A 8 -14.04 -20.19 3.78
CA ASP A 8 -15.22 -19.96 4.63
C ASP A 8 -15.13 -18.60 5.33
N LEU A 9 -15.98 -17.66 4.90
CA LEU A 9 -16.07 -16.31 5.47
C LEU A 9 -17.11 -16.22 6.61
N THR A 10 -17.62 -17.34 7.12
CA THR A 10 -18.78 -17.33 8.02
C THR A 10 -18.48 -17.13 9.51
N ALA A 11 -17.24 -17.38 9.95
CA ALA A 11 -16.87 -17.30 11.36
C ALA A 11 -17.10 -15.89 11.97
N PRO A 12 -17.68 -15.79 13.18
CA PRO A 12 -17.86 -14.51 13.87
C PRO A 12 -16.51 -13.97 14.37
N PRO A 13 -16.35 -12.63 14.50
CA PRO A 13 -15.11 -12.03 14.96
C PRO A 13 -14.86 -12.34 16.44
N SER A 14 -13.59 -12.50 16.82
CA SER A 14 -13.20 -12.56 18.23
C SER A 14 -13.47 -11.22 18.94
N LYS A 15 -13.46 -11.19 20.29
CA LYS A 15 -13.65 -9.93 21.04
C LYS A 15 -12.64 -8.85 20.65
N ALA A 16 -11.36 -9.20 20.55
CA ALA A 16 -10.30 -8.27 20.17
C ALA A 16 -10.44 -7.80 18.71
N GLU A 17 -10.87 -8.69 17.82
CA GLU A 17 -11.15 -8.34 16.42
C GLU A 17 -12.35 -7.39 16.32
N ARG A 18 -13.44 -7.66 17.06
CA ARG A 18 -14.62 -6.79 17.12
C ARG A 18 -14.25 -5.37 17.57
N GLU A 19 -13.46 -5.23 18.63
CA GLU A 19 -12.96 -3.93 19.10
C GLU A 19 -12.13 -3.21 18.00
N HIS A 20 -11.27 -3.94 17.29
CA HIS A 20 -10.48 -3.37 16.20
C HIS A 20 -11.36 -2.92 15.01
N LEU A 21 -12.33 -3.74 14.62
CA LEU A 21 -13.26 -3.47 13.52
C LEU A 21 -14.18 -2.28 13.83
N ASP A 22 -14.70 -2.19 15.05
CA ASP A 22 -15.49 -1.05 15.52
C ASP A 22 -14.71 0.27 15.41
N VAL A 23 -13.43 0.25 15.82
CA VAL A 23 -12.56 1.43 15.70
C VAL A 23 -12.30 1.76 14.23
N ARG A 24 -12.07 0.75 13.39
CA ARG A 24 -11.79 0.94 11.96
C ARG A 24 -12.99 1.55 11.23
N VAL A 25 -14.20 1.01 11.41
CA VAL A 25 -15.39 1.54 10.72
C VAL A 25 -15.73 2.96 11.16
N ARG A 26 -15.59 3.29 12.45
CA ARG A 26 -15.77 4.67 12.95
C ARG A 26 -14.79 5.64 12.29
N ARG A 27 -13.51 5.27 12.15
CA ARG A 27 -12.52 6.07 11.43
C ARG A 27 -12.87 6.25 9.95
N LEU A 28 -13.48 5.24 9.33
CA LEU A 28 -13.91 5.34 7.94
C LEU A 28 -14.98 6.42 7.77
N TYR A 29 -16.01 6.40 8.63
CA TYR A 29 -17.07 7.42 8.62
C TYR A 29 -16.58 8.80 9.05
N ASP A 30 -15.75 8.89 10.08
CA ASP A 30 -15.17 10.16 10.54
C ASP A 30 -14.34 10.89 9.47
N ALA A 31 -13.79 10.13 8.51
CA ALA A 31 -12.93 10.65 7.44
C ALA A 31 -13.61 10.69 6.06
N GLU A 32 -14.91 10.35 5.95
CA GLU A 32 -15.63 10.19 4.68
C GLU A 32 -15.46 11.38 3.73
N ASP A 33 -15.70 12.60 4.21
CA ASP A 33 -15.54 13.81 3.39
C ASP A 33 -14.09 14.02 2.93
N SER A 34 -13.13 13.70 3.79
CA SER A 34 -11.72 13.79 3.41
C SER A 34 -11.34 12.70 2.40
N TYR A 35 -11.94 11.51 2.47
CA TYR A 35 -11.74 10.45 1.48
C TYR A 35 -12.32 10.84 0.13
N LYS A 36 -13.57 11.34 0.10
CA LYS A 36 -14.24 11.78 -1.13
C LYS A 36 -13.43 12.86 -1.83
N LYS A 37 -12.96 13.87 -1.09
CA LYS A 37 -12.13 14.95 -1.65
C LYS A 37 -10.79 14.44 -2.21
N ALA A 38 -10.05 13.63 -1.44
CA ALA A 38 -8.76 13.11 -1.89
C ALA A 38 -8.90 12.17 -3.11
N THR A 39 -9.93 11.33 -3.11
CA THR A 39 -10.25 10.43 -4.23
C THR A 39 -10.63 11.21 -5.48
N ALA A 40 -11.48 12.24 -5.35
CA ALA A 40 -11.85 13.10 -6.48
C ALA A 40 -10.63 13.83 -7.07
N ASN A 41 -9.70 14.29 -6.23
CA ASN A 41 -8.45 14.91 -6.68
C ASN A 41 -7.58 13.90 -7.44
N LEU A 42 -7.38 12.69 -6.91
CA LEU A 42 -6.63 11.64 -7.60
C LEU A 42 -7.29 11.27 -8.95
N ALA A 43 -8.62 11.15 -8.99
CA ALA A 43 -9.35 10.92 -10.22
C ALA A 43 -9.20 12.06 -11.24
N ALA A 44 -9.19 13.33 -10.79
CA ALA A 44 -8.92 14.48 -11.66
C ALA A 44 -7.50 14.44 -12.24
N LEU A 45 -6.50 14.01 -11.45
CA LEU A 45 -5.13 13.80 -11.93
C LEU A 45 -5.04 12.67 -12.96
N ALA A 46 -5.74 11.55 -12.75
CA ALA A 46 -5.78 10.46 -13.72
C ALA A 46 -6.40 10.90 -15.06
N LYS A 47 -7.49 11.67 -15.02
CA LYS A 47 -8.17 12.22 -16.21
C LYS A 47 -7.31 13.20 -17.00
N SER A 48 -6.39 13.89 -16.34
CA SER A 48 -5.44 14.83 -16.95
C SER A 48 -4.10 14.20 -17.32
N SER A 49 -4.00 12.87 -17.30
CA SER A 49 -2.75 12.17 -17.58
C SER A 49 -2.27 12.38 -19.03
N THR A 50 -0.96 12.56 -19.16
CA THR A 50 -0.28 12.72 -20.45
C THR A 50 -0.42 11.44 -21.27
N ALA A 51 -0.89 11.55 -22.52
CA ALA A 51 -0.99 10.41 -23.42
C ALA A 51 0.34 9.63 -23.52
N GLY A 52 0.27 8.32 -23.34
CA GLY A 52 1.43 7.42 -23.33
C GLY A 52 2.17 7.32 -21.99
N SER A 53 1.70 8.00 -20.93
CA SER A 53 2.14 7.72 -19.57
C SER A 53 1.56 6.39 -19.06
N PRO A 54 2.13 5.76 -18.02
CA PRO A 54 1.56 4.54 -17.43
C PRO A 54 0.12 4.73 -16.97
N VAL A 55 -0.17 5.85 -16.30
CA VAL A 55 -1.51 6.15 -15.76
C VAL A 55 -2.56 6.27 -16.87
N ALA A 56 -2.20 6.86 -18.01
CA ALA A 56 -3.07 6.93 -19.18
C ALA A 56 -3.44 5.54 -19.74
N ASN A 57 -2.65 4.51 -19.41
CA ASN A 57 -2.91 3.11 -19.77
C ASN A 57 -3.56 2.30 -18.63
N GLY A 58 -4.10 2.96 -17.60
CA GLY A 58 -4.85 2.30 -16.53
C GLY A 58 -3.98 1.63 -15.46
N LEU A 59 -2.68 1.91 -15.40
CA LEU A 59 -1.77 1.30 -14.41
C LEU A 59 -0.81 2.33 -13.80
N VAL A 60 -0.37 2.06 -12.57
CA VAL A 60 0.82 2.69 -11.98
C VAL A 60 1.92 1.65 -11.89
N TRP A 61 3.08 1.91 -12.47
CA TRP A 61 4.20 0.98 -12.44
C TRP A 61 5.03 1.15 -11.18
N VAL A 62 5.42 0.05 -10.56
CA VAL A 62 6.26 0.03 -9.36
C VAL A 62 7.36 -0.98 -9.58
N ARG A 63 8.63 -0.58 -9.36
CA ARG A 63 9.76 -1.50 -9.50
C ARG A 63 9.73 -2.62 -8.45
N ASP A 64 10.17 -3.80 -8.86
CA ASP A 64 10.22 -5.02 -8.04
C ASP A 64 11.03 -4.79 -6.76
N ALA A 65 12.13 -4.05 -6.87
CA ALA A 65 13.02 -3.72 -5.76
C ALA A 65 12.32 -2.98 -4.60
N PHE A 66 11.18 -2.33 -4.86
CA PHE A 66 10.39 -1.68 -3.82
C PHE A 66 9.76 -2.69 -2.85
N VAL A 67 9.44 -3.89 -3.33
CA VAL A 67 8.66 -4.90 -2.61
C VAL A 67 9.40 -6.20 -2.38
N PHE A 68 10.46 -6.46 -3.14
CA PHE A 68 11.20 -7.72 -3.16
C PHE A 68 12.69 -7.47 -3.13
N ARG A 69 13.39 -8.14 -2.22
CA ARG A 69 14.85 -8.14 -2.16
C ARG A 69 15.41 -9.26 -3.03
N SER A 70 16.38 -8.97 -3.89
CA SER A 70 17.07 -10.00 -4.66
C SER A 70 17.80 -11.00 -3.76
N GLN A 71 18.42 -10.52 -2.69
CA GLN A 71 19.07 -11.34 -1.66
C GLN A 71 18.16 -11.51 -0.44
N PRO A 72 18.03 -12.74 0.10
CA PRO A 72 17.25 -12.98 1.30
C PRO A 72 17.81 -12.21 2.50
N ALA A 73 16.96 -11.93 3.49
CA ALA A 73 17.40 -11.40 4.77
C ALA A 73 18.43 -12.32 5.44
N PRO A 74 19.60 -11.81 5.85
CA PRO A 74 20.62 -12.62 6.51
C PRO A 74 20.13 -13.00 7.91
N GLY A 75 20.34 -14.25 8.31
CA GLY A 75 19.93 -14.78 9.61
C GLY A 75 18.82 -15.83 9.54
N ASP A 76 18.49 -16.39 10.70
CA ASP A 76 17.44 -17.40 10.85
C ASP A 76 16.14 -16.75 11.35
N TRP A 77 15.28 -16.42 10.38
CA TRP A 77 14.01 -15.74 10.61
C TRP A 77 12.85 -16.70 10.42
N SER A 78 11.79 -16.50 11.20
CA SER A 78 10.60 -17.34 11.16
C SER A 78 9.34 -16.48 11.34
N ASP A 79 8.17 -17.10 11.22
CA ASP A 79 6.89 -16.42 11.47
C ASP A 79 6.77 -15.84 12.88
N ARG A 80 7.49 -16.40 13.86
CA ARG A 80 7.54 -15.89 15.24
C ARG A 80 8.62 -14.83 15.45
N LYS A 81 9.54 -14.66 14.49
CA LYS A 81 10.68 -13.76 14.57
C LYS A 81 10.98 -13.20 13.18
N LEU A 82 10.31 -12.10 12.84
CA LEU A 82 10.48 -11.44 11.55
C LEU A 82 11.86 -10.79 11.43
N PRO A 83 12.40 -10.64 10.20
CA PRO A 83 13.57 -9.82 9.99
C PRO A 83 13.35 -8.40 10.51
N PRO A 84 14.38 -7.76 11.09
CA PRO A 84 14.31 -6.37 11.49
C PRO A 84 14.13 -5.47 10.27
N LYS A 85 13.68 -4.24 10.53
CA LYS A 85 13.17 -3.32 9.50
C LYS A 85 14.21 -2.99 8.43
N GLU A 86 15.48 -2.86 8.78
CA GLU A 86 16.60 -2.62 7.85
C GLU A 86 16.77 -3.74 6.81
N PHE A 87 16.30 -4.95 7.10
CA PHE A 87 16.30 -6.09 6.18
C PHE A 87 14.98 -6.26 5.43
N CYS A 88 14.00 -5.38 5.64
CA CYS A 88 12.82 -5.32 4.79
C CYS A 88 13.13 -4.55 3.50
N PRO A 89 12.45 -4.87 2.38
CA PRO A 89 12.45 -3.99 1.20
C PRO A 89 11.82 -2.63 1.54
N PRO A 90 12.06 -1.58 0.73
CA PRO A 90 11.62 -0.22 1.01
C PRO A 90 10.15 -0.09 1.41
N ALA A 91 9.24 -0.78 0.73
CA ALA A 91 7.83 -0.76 1.08
C ALA A 91 7.55 -1.24 2.51
N GLY A 92 8.30 -2.21 3.04
CA GLY A 92 8.23 -2.65 4.44
C GLY A 92 8.83 -1.64 5.42
N ARG A 93 9.83 -0.88 4.98
CA ARG A 93 10.46 0.17 5.80
C ARG A 93 9.60 1.43 5.92
N LEU A 94 8.65 1.62 5.03
CA LEU A 94 7.69 2.73 5.12
C LEU A 94 6.50 2.46 6.04
N VAL A 95 6.32 1.23 6.53
CA VAL A 95 5.21 0.88 7.42
C VAL A 95 5.51 1.37 8.83
N THR A 96 4.64 2.23 9.36
CA THR A 96 4.65 2.65 10.76
C THR A 96 3.23 2.65 11.33
N PRO A 97 3.05 2.50 12.65
CA PRO A 97 1.73 2.64 13.26
C PRO A 97 1.14 4.02 12.96
N ARG A 98 -0.02 4.05 12.29
CA ARG A 98 -0.68 5.30 11.83
C ARG A 98 0.17 6.14 10.87
N GLY A 99 1.14 5.50 10.20
CA GLY A 99 1.95 6.12 9.17
C GLY A 99 1.16 6.49 7.91
N ALA A 100 1.74 7.38 7.12
CA ALA A 100 1.25 7.71 5.78
C ALA A 100 2.35 7.59 4.71
N ALA A 101 3.56 7.12 5.07
CA ALA A 101 4.72 7.16 4.19
C ALA A 101 4.58 6.18 3.02
N LEU A 102 4.13 4.94 3.27
CA LEU A 102 3.89 3.97 2.21
C LEU A 102 2.82 4.48 1.24
N ARG A 103 1.70 4.96 1.78
CA ARG A 103 0.61 5.57 1.02
C ARG A 103 1.08 6.75 0.19
N LEU A 104 1.84 7.68 0.79
CA LEU A 104 2.37 8.86 0.12
C LEU A 104 3.33 8.48 -0.99
N MET A 105 4.21 7.48 -0.78
CA MET A 105 5.10 7.01 -1.83
C MET A 105 4.33 6.49 -3.05
N LEU A 106 3.28 5.68 -2.84
CA LEU A 106 2.45 5.17 -3.93
C LEU A 106 1.70 6.30 -4.65
N ILE A 107 1.15 7.26 -3.90
CA ILE A 107 0.50 8.45 -4.47
C ILE A 107 1.50 9.29 -5.24
N ALA A 108 2.74 9.41 -4.78
CA ALA A 108 3.75 10.18 -5.46
C ALA A 108 4.22 9.52 -6.76
N LEU A 109 4.31 8.19 -6.79
CA LEU A 109 4.53 7.43 -8.03
C LEU A 109 3.38 7.62 -9.02
N PHE A 110 2.13 7.50 -8.54
CA PHE A 110 0.95 7.79 -9.34
C PHE A 110 1.01 9.21 -9.92
N GLU A 111 1.24 10.22 -9.09
CA GLU A 111 1.29 11.63 -9.46
C GLU A 111 2.37 11.88 -10.53
N ALA A 112 3.58 11.41 -10.28
CA ALA A 112 4.69 11.50 -11.22
C ALA A 112 4.36 10.86 -12.58
N GLN A 113 3.74 9.68 -12.55
CA GLN A 113 3.36 8.91 -13.74
C GLN A 113 2.10 9.43 -14.42
N THR A 114 1.33 10.35 -13.82
CA THR A 114 0.25 11.02 -14.55
C THR A 114 0.81 11.88 -15.67
N ARG A 115 1.87 12.66 -15.41
CA ARG A 115 2.40 13.66 -16.34
C ARG A 115 3.67 13.22 -17.11
N THR A 116 4.27 12.08 -16.76
CA THR A 116 5.60 11.70 -17.25
C THR A 116 5.57 10.40 -18.06
N LYS A 117 6.18 10.42 -19.25
CA LYS A 117 6.32 9.23 -20.10
C LYS A 117 7.43 8.29 -19.59
N PRO A 118 7.38 6.98 -19.93
CA PRO A 118 8.45 6.02 -19.62
C PRO A 118 9.86 6.53 -19.97
N GLY A 119 10.82 6.28 -19.08
CA GLY A 119 12.22 6.70 -19.23
C GLY A 119 12.51 8.16 -18.94
N ARG A 120 11.49 8.98 -18.63
CA ARG A 120 11.67 10.40 -18.27
C ARG A 120 11.61 10.59 -16.76
N ARG A 121 12.28 11.64 -16.29
CA ARG A 121 12.24 12.09 -14.90
C ARG A 121 11.10 13.08 -14.72
N PRO A 122 10.24 12.92 -13.70
CA PRO A 122 9.24 13.92 -13.35
C PRO A 122 9.89 15.10 -12.61
N ASP A 123 9.43 16.31 -12.88
CA ASP A 123 9.61 17.43 -11.94
C ASP A 123 8.58 17.35 -10.81
N ASN A 124 8.65 18.23 -9.79
CA ASN A 124 7.62 18.36 -8.75
C ASN A 124 7.08 19.82 -8.70
N PRO A 125 6.08 20.17 -9.50
CA PRO A 125 5.48 21.50 -9.53
C PRO A 125 4.40 21.67 -8.45
N ARG A 126 4.00 20.61 -7.73
CA ARG A 126 2.89 20.70 -6.78
C ARG A 126 3.34 21.35 -5.48
N PRO A 127 2.62 22.37 -4.98
CA PRO A 127 2.88 22.88 -3.66
C PRO A 127 2.49 21.84 -2.59
N LEU A 128 3.04 21.98 -1.39
CA LEU A 128 2.69 21.11 -0.26
C LEU A 128 1.26 21.39 0.25
N GLN A 129 0.82 22.64 0.15
CA GLN A 129 -0.53 23.10 0.52
C GLN A 129 -1.15 23.90 -0.63
N ALA A 130 -2.47 23.82 -0.79
CA ALA A 130 -3.17 24.55 -1.84
C ALA A 130 -3.07 26.06 -1.62
N ALA A 131 -2.88 26.78 -2.72
CA ALA A 131 -3.13 28.21 -2.79
C ALA A 131 -4.02 28.45 -4.02
N GLY A 132 -5.27 28.87 -3.80
CA GLY A 132 -6.29 28.93 -4.85
C GLY A 132 -6.79 27.55 -5.28
N ASP A 133 -7.02 27.37 -6.58
CA ASP A 133 -7.67 26.18 -7.16
C ASP A 133 -6.71 25.02 -7.51
N GLN A 134 -5.42 25.16 -7.21
CA GLN A 134 -4.43 24.12 -7.53
C GLN A 134 -4.48 22.95 -6.53
N ILE A 135 -4.40 21.72 -7.05
CA ILE A 135 -4.32 20.50 -6.22
C ILE A 135 -2.91 20.37 -5.63
N ALA A 136 -2.80 20.46 -4.31
CA ALA A 136 -1.56 20.28 -3.56
C ALA A 136 -1.38 18.86 -3.01
N TRP A 137 -0.17 18.55 -2.53
CA TRP A 137 0.13 17.24 -1.93
C TRP A 137 -0.78 16.91 -0.74
N ALA A 138 -1.12 17.88 0.10
CA ALA A 138 -2.04 17.69 1.23
C ALA A 138 -3.47 17.32 0.79
N ASP A 139 -3.88 17.71 -0.41
CA ASP A 139 -5.22 17.43 -0.95
C ASP A 139 -5.33 16.03 -1.55
N LEU A 140 -4.19 15.38 -1.80
CA LEU A 140 -4.11 13.99 -2.23
C LEU A 140 -4.14 13.01 -1.06
N LEU A 141 -4.10 13.50 0.18
CA LEU A 141 -4.12 12.68 1.38
C LEU A 141 -5.42 12.87 2.16
N ALA A 142 -6.09 11.76 2.42
CA ALA A 142 -7.19 11.72 3.36
C ALA A 142 -6.71 11.69 4.82
N THR A 143 -7.53 12.22 5.72
CA THR A 143 -7.26 12.24 7.16
C THR A 143 -8.54 12.04 7.95
N ASP A 144 -8.44 11.36 9.09
CA ASP A 144 -9.50 11.23 10.12
C ASP A 144 -9.35 12.28 11.23
N ALA A 145 -8.41 13.22 11.07
CA ALA A 145 -8.17 14.26 12.07
C ALA A 145 -9.38 15.19 12.22
N LYS A 146 -9.98 15.17 13.41
CA LYS A 146 -10.98 16.15 13.86
C LYS A 146 -10.29 17.44 14.34
N PRO A 147 -10.95 18.61 14.28
CA PRO A 147 -10.45 19.82 14.94
C PRO A 147 -10.33 19.56 16.44
N SER A 148 -9.24 20.00 17.07
CA SER A 148 -9.11 19.94 18.53
C SER A 148 -9.66 21.25 19.11
N GLY A 149 -10.86 21.19 19.68
CA GLY A 149 -11.57 22.36 20.25
C GLY A 149 -11.44 22.54 21.76
N GLU A 150 -10.98 21.53 22.51
CA GLU A 150 -11.04 21.52 23.98
C GLU A 150 -9.64 21.50 24.67
N GLY A 151 -8.59 21.92 23.98
CA GLY A 151 -7.24 22.00 24.52
C GLY A 151 -6.59 23.37 24.34
N ARG A 152 -5.53 23.64 25.12
CA ARG A 152 -4.75 24.90 25.12
C ARG A 152 -4.05 25.24 23.78
N THR A 153 -4.20 24.41 22.75
CA THR A 153 -3.57 24.58 21.44
C THR A 153 -4.58 24.23 20.34
N TYR A 154 -5.06 25.25 19.64
CA TYR A 154 -5.90 25.08 18.44
C TYR A 154 -5.03 24.59 17.28
N MET A 155 -5.29 23.39 16.78
CA MET A 155 -4.69 22.89 15.54
C MET A 155 -5.78 22.64 14.51
N SER A 156 -5.67 23.31 13.36
CA SER A 156 -6.56 23.08 12.23
C SER A 156 -6.35 21.69 11.62
N ILE A 157 -7.34 21.18 10.89
CA ILE A 157 -7.21 19.94 10.11
C ILE A 157 -6.06 20.07 9.08
N SER A 158 -5.89 21.26 8.49
CA SER A 158 -4.81 21.56 7.56
C SER A 158 -3.42 21.42 8.20
N ASP A 159 -3.26 21.88 9.45
CA ASP A 159 -2.00 21.72 10.20
C ASP A 159 -1.69 20.25 10.50
N LYS A 160 -2.71 19.46 10.85
CA LYS A 160 -2.57 18.02 11.08
C LYS A 160 -2.17 17.28 9.80
N LYS A 161 -2.84 17.58 8.67
CA LYS A 161 -2.48 17.05 7.35
C LYS A 161 -1.04 17.40 6.97
N ARG A 162 -0.63 18.66 7.17
CA ARG A 162 0.74 19.12 6.92
C ARG A 162 1.75 18.34 7.76
N ARG A 163 1.48 18.16 9.06
CA ARG A 163 2.36 17.38 9.94
C ARG A 163 2.49 15.93 9.47
N HIS A 164 1.39 15.29 9.09
CA HIS A 164 1.43 13.91 8.56
C HIS A 164 2.22 13.82 7.27
N LEU A 165 2.04 14.77 6.35
CA LEU A 165 2.81 14.87 5.11
C LEU A 165 4.31 15.03 5.40
N PHE A 166 4.69 15.91 6.32
CA PHE A 166 6.10 16.17 6.64
C PHE A 166 6.76 14.97 7.33
N SER A 167 6.08 14.34 8.30
CA SER A 167 6.56 13.10 8.91
C SER A 167 6.74 11.97 7.90
N ALA A 168 5.83 11.86 6.91
CA ALA A 168 5.96 10.88 5.84
C ALA A 168 7.16 11.19 4.92
N LEU A 169 7.34 12.45 4.51
CA LEU A 169 8.48 12.88 3.69
C LEU A 169 9.82 12.73 4.43
N ASP A 170 9.86 12.99 5.73
CA ASP A 170 11.06 12.77 6.55
C ASP A 170 11.44 11.29 6.56
N LEU A 171 10.49 10.39 6.82
CA LEU A 171 10.75 8.94 6.76
C LEU A 171 11.16 8.47 5.35
N MET A 172 10.49 8.97 4.30
CA MET A 172 10.87 8.67 2.91
C MET A 172 12.28 9.18 2.59
N SER A 173 12.70 10.31 3.17
CA SER A 173 14.05 10.85 3.00
C SER A 173 15.10 10.04 3.76
N GLU A 174 14.79 9.58 4.98
CA GLU A 174 15.64 8.67 5.76
C GLU A 174 15.91 7.35 5.02
N GLU A 175 14.91 6.87 4.29
CA GLU A 175 14.97 5.67 3.45
C GLU A 175 15.52 5.91 2.03
N ASP A 176 15.97 7.14 1.74
CA ASP A 176 16.51 7.62 0.46
C ASP A 176 15.57 7.39 -0.73
N LEU A 177 14.26 7.47 -0.48
CA LEU A 177 13.21 7.42 -1.51
C LEU A 177 12.81 8.82 -1.99
N VAL A 178 13.16 9.85 -1.24
CA VAL A 178 13.04 11.25 -1.68
C VAL A 178 14.26 12.07 -1.29
N SER A 179 14.62 13.01 -2.17
CA SER A 179 15.58 14.07 -1.87
C SER A 179 14.85 15.35 -1.48
N LEU A 180 15.33 16.00 -0.42
CA LEU A 180 14.84 17.28 0.08
C LEU A 180 15.85 18.38 -0.28
N PRO A 181 15.74 19.02 -1.46
CA PRO A 181 16.76 19.96 -1.95
C PRO A 181 16.95 21.17 -1.02
N ASN A 182 15.89 21.53 -0.28
CA ASN A 182 15.89 22.63 0.68
C ASN A 182 16.24 22.18 2.11
N GLY A 183 16.94 21.05 2.29
CA GLY A 183 17.19 20.42 3.60
C GLY A 183 17.78 21.34 4.70
N LYS A 184 18.49 22.41 4.30
CA LYS A 184 19.06 23.41 5.23
C LYS A 184 18.07 24.52 5.64
N ASP A 185 16.98 24.72 4.90
CA ASP A 185 15.93 25.67 5.24
C ASP A 185 14.86 25.00 6.11
N ARG A 186 14.83 25.32 7.40
CA ARG A 186 13.87 24.71 8.35
C ARG A 186 12.41 24.97 7.96
N LYS A 187 12.09 26.10 7.32
CA LYS A 187 10.71 26.47 6.96
C LYS A 187 10.27 25.83 5.65
N ASN A 188 11.17 25.70 4.69
CA ASN A 188 10.88 25.19 3.35
C ASN A 188 11.50 23.83 3.04
N LYS A 189 11.98 23.10 4.07
CA LYS A 189 12.71 21.83 3.98
C LYS A 189 12.11 20.86 2.96
N HIS A 190 10.80 20.72 2.99
CA HIS A 190 10.04 19.75 2.20
C HIS A 190 9.60 20.25 0.82
N ASN A 191 9.74 21.55 0.54
CA ASN A 191 9.27 22.14 -0.73
C ASN A 191 10.09 21.60 -1.90
N GLY A 192 9.39 21.24 -2.98
CA GLY A 192 10.03 20.75 -4.21
C GLY A 192 10.79 19.44 -4.03
N PHE A 193 10.37 18.57 -3.10
CA PHE A 193 11.00 17.26 -2.92
C PHE A 193 11.05 16.50 -4.25
N LEU A 194 12.11 15.72 -4.45
CA LEU A 194 12.32 14.93 -5.66
C LEU A 194 12.22 13.45 -5.32
N LEU A 195 11.58 12.66 -6.18
CA LEU A 195 11.52 11.21 -6.03
C LEU A 195 12.87 10.58 -6.40
N ASN A 196 13.28 9.58 -5.64
CA ASN A 196 14.42 8.72 -5.94
C ASN A 196 13.92 7.32 -6.35
N HIS A 197 14.83 6.54 -6.93
CA HIS A 197 14.57 5.20 -7.43
C HIS A 197 13.98 4.30 -6.32
N GLU A 198 12.99 3.48 -6.64
CA GLU A 198 12.18 2.80 -5.63
C GLU A 198 12.93 1.70 -4.85
N SER A 199 14.16 1.36 -5.24
CA SER A 199 15.05 0.49 -4.43
C SER A 199 15.46 1.12 -3.09
N GLY A 200 15.29 2.44 -2.94
CA GLY A 200 15.68 3.19 -1.75
C GLY A 200 17.19 3.14 -1.47
N LYS A 201 17.53 3.32 -0.19
CA LYS A 201 18.90 3.39 0.33
C LYS A 201 19.81 2.28 -0.21
N ARG A 202 20.93 2.71 -0.81
CA ARG A 202 21.98 1.84 -1.36
C ARG A 202 23.06 1.55 -0.32
N ILE A 203 23.83 0.47 -0.54
CA ILE A 203 25.00 0.14 0.29
C ILE A 203 26.05 1.26 0.23
N SER A 204 26.23 1.87 -0.95
CA SER A 204 27.20 2.94 -1.18
C SER A 204 26.62 4.00 -2.11
N GLY A 205 26.89 5.27 -1.79
CA GLY A 205 26.47 6.42 -2.58
C GLY A 205 24.99 6.77 -2.43
N PRO A 206 24.58 7.93 -2.98
CA PRO A 206 23.19 8.34 -2.99
C PRO A 206 22.36 7.45 -3.91
N ASN A 207 21.08 7.33 -3.62
CA ASN A 207 20.13 6.72 -4.55
C ASN A 207 19.97 7.57 -5.82
N GLU A 208 19.56 6.92 -6.90
CA GLU A 208 19.42 7.56 -8.20
C GLU A 208 18.10 8.34 -8.27
N PRO A 209 18.04 9.49 -8.96
CA PRO A 209 16.78 10.19 -9.18
C PRO A 209 15.79 9.29 -9.92
N TYR A 210 14.53 9.33 -9.49
CA TYR A 210 13.48 8.52 -10.08
C TYR A 210 13.27 8.89 -11.56
N ALA A 211 13.14 7.86 -12.38
CA ALA A 211 12.59 7.94 -13.72
C ALA A 211 11.48 6.89 -13.84
N VAL A 212 10.43 7.23 -14.59
CA VAL A 212 9.35 6.28 -14.89
C VAL A 212 9.96 5.04 -15.56
N PRO A 213 9.66 3.81 -15.10
CA PRO A 213 10.26 2.61 -15.67
C PRO A 213 10.12 2.54 -17.19
N LEU A 214 11.17 2.14 -17.90
CA LEU A 214 11.06 1.79 -19.31
C LEU A 214 10.43 0.40 -19.45
N LYS A 215 9.58 0.22 -20.47
CA LYS A 215 8.98 -1.09 -20.76
C LYS A 215 10.00 -2.22 -20.93
N ARG A 216 11.19 -1.93 -21.46
CA ARG A 216 12.27 -2.91 -21.67
C ARG A 216 13.00 -3.33 -20.38
N GLU A 217 12.80 -2.64 -19.26
CA GLU A 217 13.47 -2.98 -18.00
C GLU A 217 12.92 -4.28 -17.38
N ASN A 218 11.64 -4.64 -17.65
CA ASN A 218 10.98 -5.86 -17.17
C ASN A 218 11.19 -6.17 -15.67
N ASN A 219 11.39 -5.15 -14.85
CA ASN A 219 11.66 -5.25 -13.41
C ASN A 219 10.67 -4.41 -12.59
N TYR A 220 9.44 -4.35 -13.08
CA TYR A 220 8.33 -3.62 -12.48
C TYR A 220 7.03 -4.39 -12.65
N PHE A 221 6.05 -4.09 -11.79
CA PHE A 221 4.69 -4.60 -11.88
C PHE A 221 3.69 -3.43 -11.89
N GLY A 222 2.46 -3.71 -12.33
CA GLY A 222 1.39 -2.72 -12.39
C GLY A 222 0.48 -2.77 -11.16
N LEU A 223 0.13 -1.61 -10.62
CA LEU A 223 -0.99 -1.42 -9.71
C LEU A 223 -2.22 -0.94 -10.52
N PRO A 224 -3.42 -1.50 -10.28
CA PRO A 224 -4.64 -1.05 -10.95
C PRO A 224 -4.92 0.43 -10.71
N LEU A 225 -5.34 1.18 -11.73
CA LEU A 225 -5.69 2.59 -11.59
C LEU A 225 -6.77 2.84 -10.54
N GLY A 226 -7.75 1.93 -10.45
CA GLY A 226 -8.82 1.95 -9.46
C GLY A 226 -8.32 2.04 -8.01
N LEU A 227 -7.11 1.55 -7.71
CA LEU A 227 -6.47 1.71 -6.39
C LEU A 227 -6.45 3.19 -5.95
N PHE A 228 -6.20 4.10 -6.90
CA PHE A 228 -6.09 5.53 -6.66
C PHE A 228 -7.40 6.25 -6.91
N THR A 229 -8.10 5.90 -7.98
CA THR A 229 -9.27 6.67 -8.46
C THR A 229 -10.58 6.27 -7.79
N GLN A 230 -10.64 5.12 -7.11
CA GLN A 230 -11.80 4.67 -6.34
C GLN A 230 -11.57 4.67 -4.82
N GLY A 231 -10.46 5.26 -4.35
CA GLY A 231 -10.23 5.53 -2.92
C GLY A 231 -9.61 4.40 -2.11
N TRP A 232 -9.32 3.24 -2.72
CA TRP A 232 -8.69 2.08 -2.05
C TRP A 232 -7.39 2.45 -1.33
N ILE A 233 -6.56 3.31 -1.94
CA ILE A 233 -5.30 3.80 -1.37
C ILE A 233 -5.47 4.49 0.00
N HIS A 234 -6.66 5.02 0.28
CA HIS A 234 -6.96 5.72 1.53
C HIS A 234 -7.63 4.85 2.59
N VAL A 235 -8.46 3.88 2.19
CA VAL A 235 -9.22 3.03 3.12
C VAL A 235 -8.48 1.75 3.53
N LEU A 236 -7.48 1.35 2.75
CA LEU A 236 -6.55 0.29 3.10
C LEU A 236 -5.51 0.79 4.10
N GLU A 237 -5.25 0.00 5.13
CA GLU A 237 -4.17 0.23 6.10
C GLU A 237 -2.80 -0.07 5.46
N ASP A 238 -1.70 0.43 6.01
CA ASP A 238 -0.36 0.17 5.46
C ASP A 238 -0.04 -1.34 5.33
N ARG A 239 -0.55 -2.17 6.24
CA ARG A 239 -0.43 -3.64 6.14
C ARG A 239 -1.26 -4.20 4.98
N ASP A 240 -2.46 -3.66 4.75
CA ASP A 240 -3.28 -4.05 3.61
C ASP A 240 -2.58 -3.66 2.29
N LEU A 241 -2.00 -2.46 2.23
CA LEU A 241 -1.20 -2.01 1.07
C LEU A 241 0.04 -2.89 0.84
N ARG A 242 0.70 -3.35 1.90
CA ARG A 242 1.82 -4.30 1.79
C ARG A 242 1.40 -5.63 1.20
N TYR A 243 0.25 -6.15 1.63
CA TYR A 243 -0.33 -7.37 1.07
C TYR A 243 -0.72 -7.17 -0.41
N LEU A 244 -1.37 -6.06 -0.76
CA LEU A 244 -1.69 -5.71 -2.15
C LEU A 244 -0.44 -5.63 -3.04
N LEU A 245 0.64 -5.03 -2.53
CA LEU A 245 1.91 -4.93 -3.25
C LEU A 245 2.51 -6.32 -3.54
N MET A 246 2.42 -7.26 -2.58
CA MET A 246 2.78 -8.66 -2.83
C MET A 246 1.88 -9.28 -3.89
N LEU A 247 0.56 -9.10 -3.78
CA LEU A 247 -0.38 -9.67 -4.75
C LEU A 247 -0.09 -9.19 -6.17
N SER A 248 0.11 -7.88 -6.34
CA SER A 248 0.34 -7.25 -7.63
C SER A 248 1.67 -7.68 -8.25
N TYR A 249 2.71 -7.81 -7.42
CA TYR A 249 4.03 -8.31 -7.86
C TYR A 249 3.94 -9.72 -8.46
N PHE A 250 3.33 -10.68 -7.74
CA PHE A 250 3.22 -12.04 -8.25
C PHE A 250 2.20 -12.18 -9.37
N HIS A 251 1.09 -11.44 -9.32
CA HIS A 251 0.07 -11.44 -10.39
C HIS A 251 0.66 -11.00 -11.74
N HIS A 252 1.64 -10.09 -11.75
CA HIS A 252 2.28 -9.64 -12.99
C HIS A 252 2.92 -10.79 -13.79
N GLY A 253 3.53 -11.77 -13.12
CA GLY A 253 4.12 -12.95 -13.76
C GLY A 253 3.20 -14.17 -13.79
N MET A 254 2.21 -14.25 -12.89
CA MET A 254 1.33 -15.41 -12.69
C MET A 254 -0.13 -14.95 -12.51
N PRO A 255 -0.79 -14.49 -13.59
CA PRO A 255 -2.12 -13.86 -13.48
C PRO A 255 -3.22 -14.83 -13.07
N ASP A 256 -3.10 -16.11 -13.43
CA ASP A 256 -4.10 -17.15 -13.14
C ASP A 256 -4.07 -17.65 -11.69
N GLY A 257 -3.05 -17.27 -10.92
CA GLY A 257 -2.89 -17.58 -9.52
C GLY A 257 -1.48 -18.05 -9.17
N PHE A 258 -1.08 -17.83 -7.92
CA PHE A 258 0.25 -18.15 -7.43
C PHE A 258 0.24 -18.56 -5.96
N GLN A 259 1.32 -19.23 -5.54
CA GLN A 259 1.56 -19.59 -4.15
C GLN A 259 2.80 -18.84 -3.65
N VAL A 260 2.72 -18.31 -2.43
CA VAL A 260 3.85 -17.61 -1.81
C VAL A 260 4.38 -18.44 -0.67
N MET A 261 5.57 -19.01 -0.86
CA MET A 261 6.22 -19.81 0.18
C MET A 261 6.58 -18.93 1.40
N PRO A 262 6.48 -19.44 2.65
CA PRO A 262 6.86 -18.70 3.85
C PRO A 262 8.25 -18.07 3.76
N LYS A 263 9.24 -18.84 3.28
CA LYS A 263 10.61 -18.37 3.09
C LYS A 263 10.68 -17.16 2.15
N THR A 264 9.91 -17.15 1.07
CA THR A 264 9.86 -16.04 0.10
C THR A 264 9.26 -14.79 0.73
N ARG A 265 8.07 -14.89 1.33
CA ARG A 265 7.41 -13.73 1.95
C ARG A 265 8.21 -13.16 3.12
N LEU A 266 8.81 -14.01 3.95
CA LEU A 266 9.59 -13.59 5.11
C LEU A 266 10.91 -12.95 4.68
N LEU A 267 11.74 -13.70 3.94
CA LEU A 267 13.14 -13.31 3.73
C LEU A 267 13.31 -12.28 2.62
N HIS A 268 12.46 -12.29 1.60
CA HIS A 268 12.58 -11.39 0.46
C HIS A 268 11.65 -10.18 0.56
N MET A 269 10.47 -10.34 1.18
CA MET A 269 9.46 -9.27 1.25
C MET A 269 9.28 -8.67 2.64
N GLY A 270 9.81 -9.30 3.69
CA GLY A 270 9.64 -8.85 5.08
C GLY A 270 8.19 -8.98 5.58
N LEU A 271 7.41 -9.92 5.04
CA LEU A 271 5.99 -10.09 5.33
C LEU A 271 5.74 -11.24 6.32
N GLY A 272 5.30 -10.87 7.52
CA GLY A 272 4.87 -11.80 8.55
C GLY A 272 3.44 -12.33 8.38
N PRO A 273 3.03 -13.28 9.25
CA PRO A 273 1.70 -13.90 9.23
C PRO A 273 0.56 -12.88 9.20
N ASP A 274 0.54 -11.91 10.12
CA ASP A 274 -0.53 -10.90 10.21
C ASP A 274 -0.78 -10.13 8.91
N THR A 275 0.26 -9.93 8.10
CA THR A 275 0.13 -9.24 6.81
C THR A 275 -0.32 -10.22 5.72
N TYR A 276 0.15 -11.46 5.77
CA TYR A 276 -0.25 -12.50 4.82
C TYR A 276 -1.72 -12.92 5.01
N GLU A 277 -2.22 -12.93 6.24
CA GLU A 277 -3.63 -13.22 6.60
C GLU A 277 -4.63 -12.18 6.08
N LYS A 278 -4.15 -11.04 5.55
CA LYS A 278 -5.01 -10.06 4.88
C LYS A 278 -5.72 -10.62 3.63
N HIS A 279 -5.32 -11.78 3.12
CA HIS A 279 -6.06 -12.51 2.09
C HIS A 279 -7.53 -12.76 2.45
N ILE A 280 -7.85 -12.90 3.74
CA ILE A 280 -9.21 -13.10 4.23
C ILE A 280 -10.06 -11.84 3.96
N TRP A 281 -9.57 -10.68 4.40
CA TRP A 281 -10.25 -9.41 4.20
C TRP A 281 -10.30 -9.00 2.74
N PHE A 282 -9.24 -9.26 1.98
CA PHE A 282 -9.25 -8.99 0.53
C PHE A 282 -10.28 -9.86 -0.20
N THR A 283 -10.59 -11.07 0.29
CA THR A 283 -11.66 -11.90 -0.28
C THR A 283 -13.01 -11.25 0.01
N ARG A 284 -13.24 -10.74 1.23
CA ARG A 284 -14.45 -9.98 1.59
C ARG A 284 -14.61 -8.70 0.77
N PHE A 285 -13.51 -8.07 0.40
CA PHE A 285 -13.51 -6.88 -0.45
C PHE A 285 -13.63 -7.19 -1.95
N GLY A 286 -13.61 -8.46 -2.35
CA GLY A 286 -13.60 -8.85 -3.76
C GLY A 286 -12.30 -8.47 -4.50
N LEU A 287 -11.19 -8.31 -3.78
CA LEU A 287 -9.89 -7.92 -4.34
C LEU A 287 -8.96 -9.11 -4.63
N ASN A 288 -9.24 -10.29 -4.06
CA ASN A 288 -8.55 -11.51 -4.41
C ASN A 288 -9.46 -12.73 -4.33
N GLU A 289 -9.04 -13.81 -4.98
CA GLU A 289 -9.53 -15.16 -4.72
C GLU A 289 -8.49 -15.95 -3.96
N VAL A 290 -8.98 -16.82 -3.09
CA VAL A 290 -8.18 -17.76 -2.31
C VAL A 290 -8.71 -19.17 -2.58
N THR A 291 -7.86 -20.02 -3.14
CA THR A 291 -8.12 -21.46 -3.23
C THR A 291 -7.35 -22.14 -2.13
N MET A 292 -8.08 -22.73 -1.18
CA MET A 292 -7.48 -23.42 -0.05
C MET A 292 -6.81 -24.73 -0.48
N ASP A 293 -5.76 -25.11 0.23
CA ASP A 293 -5.18 -26.44 0.11
C ASP A 293 -5.98 -27.40 0.97
N LYS A 294 -6.30 -28.59 0.44
CA LYS A 294 -7.18 -29.56 1.12
C LYS A 294 -6.59 -30.08 2.44
N ALA A 295 -5.27 -30.02 2.60
CA ALA A 295 -4.57 -30.43 3.81
C ALA A 295 -4.41 -29.30 4.85
N ARG A 296 -5.02 -28.13 4.63
CA ARG A 296 -5.00 -27.00 5.58
C ARG A 296 -6.38 -26.70 6.13
N HIS A 297 -6.43 -26.53 7.45
CA HIS A 297 -7.57 -25.96 8.15
C HIS A 297 -7.71 -24.47 7.87
N PHE A 298 -8.91 -23.94 8.15
CA PHE A 298 -9.25 -22.52 8.06
C PHE A 298 -8.29 -21.61 8.85
N ASN A 299 -7.84 -22.05 10.03
CA ASN A 299 -6.90 -21.30 10.88
C ASN A 299 -5.43 -21.46 10.45
N GLY A 300 -5.17 -21.99 9.25
CA GLY A 300 -3.83 -22.20 8.71
C GLY A 300 -3.08 -23.42 9.27
N THR A 301 -3.68 -24.14 10.23
CA THR A 301 -3.10 -25.38 10.77
C THR A 301 -3.20 -26.54 9.78
N VAL A 302 -2.36 -27.54 9.96
CA VAL A 302 -2.21 -28.70 9.08
C VAL A 302 -2.34 -29.93 9.93
N ASP A 303 -3.19 -30.88 9.52
CA ASP A 303 -3.21 -32.20 10.13
C ASP A 303 -1.85 -32.89 9.89
N ASP A 304 -1.31 -33.54 10.92
CA ASP A 304 -0.04 -34.26 10.86
C ASP A 304 1.19 -33.40 10.47
N TYR A 305 1.22 -32.14 10.93
CA TYR A 305 2.41 -31.28 10.82
C TYR A 305 3.66 -31.99 11.36
N GLY A 306 4.66 -32.19 10.50
CA GLY A 306 5.92 -32.88 10.84
C GLY A 306 5.94 -34.40 10.60
N LYS A 307 4.82 -35.02 10.22
CA LYS A 307 4.73 -36.47 9.89
C LYS A 307 4.60 -36.74 8.39
N GLY A 308 5.14 -35.86 7.54
CA GLY A 308 5.11 -36.00 6.08
C GLY A 308 3.89 -35.38 5.38
N GLY A 309 3.06 -34.61 6.09
CA GLY A 309 1.96 -33.84 5.51
C GLY A 309 2.43 -32.86 4.44
N ARG A 310 1.83 -32.92 3.24
CA ARG A 310 2.22 -32.13 2.05
C ARG A 310 1.45 -30.81 1.93
N ALA A 311 1.08 -30.18 3.04
CA ALA A 311 0.24 -28.99 2.98
C ALA A 311 0.96 -27.80 2.32
N ILE A 312 0.47 -27.37 1.16
CA ILE A 312 1.05 -26.25 0.39
C ILE A 312 0.34 -24.94 0.74
N PRO A 313 0.98 -23.76 0.50
CA PRO A 313 0.30 -22.49 0.70
C PRO A 313 -0.98 -22.38 -0.15
N HIS A 314 -1.93 -21.56 0.30
CA HIS A 314 -3.11 -21.23 -0.50
C HIS A 314 -2.71 -20.61 -1.84
N THR A 315 -3.49 -20.91 -2.88
CA THR A 315 -3.33 -20.25 -4.17
C THR A 315 -4.09 -18.93 -4.13
N LEU A 316 -3.39 -17.84 -4.38
CA LEU A 316 -3.92 -16.49 -4.38
C LEU A 316 -4.03 -15.99 -5.83
N ARG A 317 -5.10 -15.26 -6.13
CA ARG A 317 -5.28 -14.58 -7.42
C ARG A 317 -5.77 -13.17 -7.18
N LEU A 318 -5.10 -12.15 -7.72
CA LEU A 318 -5.58 -10.77 -7.67
C LEU A 318 -6.82 -10.64 -8.56
N LEU A 319 -7.80 -9.85 -8.13
CA LEU A 319 -8.98 -9.48 -8.91
C LEU A 319 -8.92 -7.98 -9.26
N PRO A 320 -8.34 -7.59 -10.40
CA PRO A 320 -8.21 -6.19 -10.78
C PRO A 320 -9.56 -5.45 -10.86
N ASP A 321 -10.61 -6.11 -11.37
CA ASP A 321 -11.94 -5.51 -11.51
C ASP A 321 -12.57 -5.11 -10.17
N GLY A 322 -12.13 -5.73 -9.06
CA GLY A 322 -12.56 -5.35 -7.72
C GLY A 322 -12.19 -3.90 -7.37
N PHE A 323 -11.12 -3.36 -7.98
CA PHE A 323 -10.67 -1.99 -7.77
C PHE A 323 -11.54 -0.92 -8.45
N GLU A 324 -12.50 -1.31 -9.29
CA GLU A 324 -13.43 -0.38 -9.94
C GLU A 324 -14.62 0.01 -9.05
N GLN A 325 -14.77 -0.65 -7.90
CA GLN A 325 -15.81 -0.36 -6.92
C GLN A 325 -15.42 0.79 -5.99
N ASP A 326 -16.42 1.52 -5.47
CA ASP A 326 -16.25 2.50 -4.40
C ASP A 326 -15.65 1.83 -3.15
N ALA A 327 -14.38 2.12 -2.88
CA ALA A 327 -13.63 1.43 -1.84
C ALA A 327 -14.17 1.72 -0.44
N LEU A 328 -14.64 2.95 -0.18
CA LEU A 328 -15.16 3.31 1.13
C LEU A 328 -16.40 2.49 1.43
N LYS A 329 -17.32 2.40 0.47
CA LYS A 329 -18.53 1.60 0.58
C LYS A 329 -18.21 0.11 0.75
N VAL A 330 -17.33 -0.45 -0.08
CA VAL A 330 -17.00 -1.88 0.00
C VAL A 330 -16.36 -2.23 1.35
N VAL A 331 -15.39 -1.44 1.81
CA VAL A 331 -14.69 -1.71 3.07
C VAL A 331 -15.60 -1.49 4.27
N SER A 332 -16.41 -0.43 4.30
CA SER A 332 -17.32 -0.19 5.43
C SER A 332 -18.37 -1.30 5.54
N THR A 333 -19.04 -1.64 4.43
CA THR A 333 -20.06 -2.72 4.41
C THR A 333 -19.46 -4.06 4.81
N ALA A 334 -18.30 -4.43 4.29
CA ALA A 334 -17.66 -5.70 4.66
C ALA A 334 -17.30 -5.78 6.15
N ILE A 335 -16.94 -4.66 6.78
CA ILE A 335 -16.67 -4.59 8.22
C ILE A 335 -17.98 -4.68 9.02
N GLU A 336 -19.02 -3.95 8.61
CA GLU A 336 -20.34 -3.96 9.26
C GLU A 336 -20.98 -5.34 9.22
N ASP A 337 -20.93 -6.00 8.06
CA ASP A 337 -21.42 -7.37 7.87
C ASP A 337 -20.69 -8.38 8.76
N GLN A 338 -19.41 -8.12 9.10
CA GLN A 338 -18.65 -8.95 10.02
C GLN A 338 -18.98 -8.64 11.49
N LEU A 339 -19.24 -7.38 11.83
CA LEU A 339 -19.64 -6.94 13.18
C LEU A 339 -21.07 -7.37 13.56
N ALA A 340 -21.95 -7.52 12.55
CA ALA A 340 -23.33 -7.97 12.73
C ALA A 340 -23.46 -9.48 13.03
N ARG A 341 -22.39 -10.25 12.85
CA ARG A 341 -22.31 -11.68 13.22
C ARG A 341 -21.87 -11.83 14.67
#